data_AF-A0A396HHQ3-F1
#
_entry.id   AF-A0A396HHQ3-F1
#
_cell.length_a   1.000
_cell.length_b   1.000
_cell.length_c   1.000
_cell.angle_alpha   90.00
_cell.angle_beta   90.00
_cell.angle_gamma   90.00
#
_symmetry.space_group_name_H-M   'P 1'
#
loop_
_entity.id
_entity.type
_entity.pdbx_description
1 polymer ?
#
loop_
_entity_poly.entity_id
_entity_poly.type
_entity_poly.pdbx_seq_one_letter_code
_entity_poly.pdbx_strand_id
1 'polypeptide(L)'
;MFPTSKSSLYDEYLDDYMSKIAMEHLPQDRPLWEIHIIKYPTKNAAGTLVFKLHHALGDGYSLMGALLSCLERADNPFLPFTLPSSKIRPKSIFNTKAFFKRSFPSIFSKVFDTISDFGWSMLKSSLVEDDVTPIRSCEDDIKLRKINISSVSFSMDRIKEVKSRLGVSTNDVIAGLIFFGIRLYMHQMNQDSSKNQSTALVLLNTRNIGGYKSVKEMVDIKNNNDGSAWGNQFAFLHVSIPKLSDKKYENPIEFIWEAHKEINRKKNSLATPLTGMILNMVKKLRGPEVGSYA
;
A
#
# COMPACT_ATOMS: atom_id res chain seq x y z
N MET A 1 7.02 8.90 32.78
CA MET A 1 5.59 9.27 32.80
C MET A 1 5.53 10.75 32.43
N PHE A 2 5.12 11.06 31.19
CA PHE A 2 5.06 12.46 30.71
C PHE A 2 3.87 13.19 31.36
N PRO A 3 3.97 14.50 31.65
CA PRO A 3 2.90 15.24 32.30
C PRO A 3 1.65 15.24 31.44
N THR A 4 0.59 14.60 31.95
CA THR A 4 -0.55 14.10 31.17
C THR A 4 -1.39 15.20 30.51
N SER A 5 -1.49 16.39 31.14
CA SER A 5 -2.30 17.51 30.63
C SER A 5 -1.64 18.31 29.51
N LYS A 6 -0.30 18.43 29.51
CA LYS A 6 0.43 19.11 28.44
C LYS A 6 0.60 18.21 27.22
N SER A 7 0.80 16.90 27.45
CA SER A 7 0.93 15.92 26.36
C SER A 7 -0.35 15.78 25.52
N SER A 8 -1.55 15.90 26.11
CA SER A 8 -2.80 15.86 25.34
C SER A 8 -2.96 17.06 24.40
N LEU A 9 -2.60 18.27 24.85
CA LEU A 9 -2.63 19.46 24.01
C LEU A 9 -1.61 19.38 22.86
N TYR A 10 -0.43 18.79 23.11
CA TYR A 10 0.57 18.59 22.06
C TYR A 10 0.16 17.53 21.04
N ASP A 11 -0.65 16.53 21.42
CA ASP A 11 -1.24 15.62 20.44
C ASP A 11 -2.15 16.38 19.47
N GLU A 12 -3.05 17.23 19.99
CA GLU A 12 -3.98 18.02 19.16
C GLU A 12 -3.22 18.97 18.22
N TYR A 13 -2.22 19.69 18.73
CA TYR A 13 -1.39 20.56 17.89
C TYR A 13 -0.58 19.79 16.85
N LEU A 14 -0.10 18.59 17.18
CA LEU A 14 0.57 17.75 16.20
C LEU A 14 -0.40 17.32 15.11
N ASP A 15 -1.60 16.86 15.46
CA ASP A 15 -2.61 16.41 14.52
C ASP A 15 -3.09 17.55 13.60
N ASP A 16 -3.30 18.75 14.14
CA ASP A 16 -3.63 19.95 13.36
C ASP A 16 -2.49 20.34 12.42
N TYR A 17 -1.24 20.30 12.90
CA TYR A 17 -0.07 20.57 12.08
C TYR A 17 0.07 19.56 10.93
N MET A 18 -0.07 18.27 11.23
CA MET A 18 0.00 17.18 10.26
C MET A 18 -1.10 17.33 9.19
N SER A 19 -2.32 17.66 9.61
CA SER A 19 -3.47 17.91 8.73
C SER A 19 -3.21 19.10 7.79
N LYS A 20 -2.60 20.18 8.31
CA LYS A 20 -2.23 21.36 7.52
C LYS A 20 -1.15 21.04 6.48
N ILE A 21 -0.02 20.46 6.90
CA ILE A 21 1.10 20.22 5.98
C ILE A 21 0.80 19.15 4.94
N ALA A 22 -0.13 18.23 5.20
CA ALA A 22 -0.57 17.22 4.24
C ALA A 22 -1.25 17.83 3.00
N MET A 23 -1.87 19.01 3.15
CA MET A 23 -2.55 19.73 2.06
C MET A 23 -1.64 20.73 1.33
N GLU A 24 -0.53 21.14 1.95
CA GLU A 24 0.40 22.09 1.36
C GLU A 24 1.20 21.42 0.22
N HIS A 25 1.29 22.08 -0.93
CA HIS A 25 2.12 21.60 -2.02
C HIS A 25 3.60 21.85 -1.71
N LEU A 26 4.46 20.92 -2.12
CA LEU A 26 5.90 21.11 -2.04
C LEU A 26 6.33 22.17 -3.07
N PRO A 27 7.19 23.14 -2.71
CA PRO A 27 7.66 24.13 -3.67
C PRO A 27 8.43 23.48 -4.82
N GLN A 28 8.10 23.88 -6.06
CA GLN A 28 8.66 23.27 -7.28
C GLN A 28 10.05 23.82 -7.66
N ASP A 29 10.49 24.89 -7.01
CA ASP A 29 11.79 25.56 -7.21
C ASP A 29 12.93 24.92 -6.40
N ARG A 30 12.63 23.87 -5.63
CA ARG A 30 13.59 23.17 -4.76
C ARG A 30 13.38 21.65 -4.81
N PRO A 31 14.27 20.84 -4.22
CA PRO A 31 14.05 19.41 -4.11
C PRO A 31 12.68 19.11 -3.47
N LEU A 32 11.93 18.19 -4.07
CA LEU A 32 10.54 17.90 -3.72
C LEU A 32 10.41 17.06 -2.43
N TRP A 33 11.05 17.49 -1.35
CA TRP A 33 11.01 16.86 -0.04
C TRP A 33 11.26 17.87 1.08
N GLU A 34 10.67 17.62 2.24
CA GLU A 34 10.80 18.40 3.47
C GLU A 34 10.92 17.47 4.68
N ILE A 35 11.65 17.93 5.70
CA ILE A 35 11.78 17.24 6.99
C ILE A 35 11.38 18.22 8.09
N HIS A 36 10.43 17.81 8.94
CA HIS A 36 9.92 18.62 10.04
C HIS A 36 10.30 17.95 11.36
N ILE A 37 10.99 18.68 12.23
CA ILE A 37 11.42 18.21 13.56
C ILE A 37 10.54 18.87 14.62
N ILE A 38 9.70 18.09 15.27
CA ILE A 38 8.75 18.54 16.28
C ILE A 38 9.24 18.05 17.64
N LYS A 39 9.77 18.98 18.44
CA LYS A 39 10.44 18.68 19.73
C LYS A 39 9.48 18.56 20.91
N TYR A 40 8.18 18.71 20.69
CA TYR A 40 7.18 18.69 21.75
C TYR A 40 6.73 17.24 22.02
N PRO A 41 6.74 16.79 23.28
CA PRO A 41 6.38 15.41 23.61
C PRO A 41 4.87 15.19 23.52
N THR A 42 4.47 14.17 22.79
CA THR A 42 3.09 13.66 22.70
C THR A 42 2.86 12.57 23.72
N LYS A 43 1.65 12.00 23.79
CA LYS A 43 1.40 10.81 24.64
C LYS A 43 2.25 9.61 24.25
N ASN A 44 2.62 9.51 22.96
CA ASN A 44 3.26 8.32 22.39
C ASN A 44 4.76 8.51 22.09
N ALA A 45 5.27 9.75 22.04
CA ALA A 45 6.65 10.02 21.65
C ALA A 45 7.23 11.24 22.36
N ALA A 46 8.55 11.22 22.63
CA ALA A 46 9.27 12.37 23.19
C ALA A 46 9.49 13.51 22.16
N GLY A 47 9.35 13.20 20.88
CA GLY A 47 9.41 14.11 19.75
C GLY A 47 9.03 13.37 18.47
N THR A 48 8.73 14.13 17.42
CA THR A 48 8.23 13.59 16.15
C THR A 48 9.08 14.11 15.00
N LEU A 49 9.47 13.20 14.11
CA LEU A 49 10.14 13.51 12.86
C LEU A 49 9.18 13.21 11.71
N VAL A 50 8.90 14.20 10.86
CA VAL A 50 7.98 14.06 9.73
C VAL A 50 8.76 14.21 8.44
N PHE A 51 8.64 13.22 7.56
CA PHE A 51 9.17 13.28 6.20
C PHE A 51 8.02 13.50 5.24
N LYS A 52 8.06 14.61 4.50
CA LYS A 52 7.10 14.92 3.44
C LYS A 52 7.81 14.81 2.11
N LEU A 53 7.37 13.88 1.27
CA LEU A 53 8.09 13.44 0.07
C LEU A 53 7.14 13.43 -1.13
N HIS A 54 7.54 14.00 -2.27
CA HIS A 54 6.75 13.89 -3.50
C HIS A 54 6.92 12.51 -4.14
N HIS A 55 5.83 11.90 -4.62
CA HIS A 55 5.84 10.55 -5.19
C HIS A 55 6.68 10.43 -6.48
N ALA A 56 7.00 11.55 -7.14
CA ALA A 56 7.94 11.57 -8.26
C ALA A 56 9.36 11.09 -7.87
N LEU A 57 9.74 11.17 -6.59
CA LEU A 57 11.05 10.74 -6.11
C LEU A 57 11.22 9.21 -6.12
N GLY A 58 10.13 8.47 -5.93
CA GLY A 58 10.15 7.02 -5.87
C GLY A 58 8.91 6.45 -5.17
N ASP A 59 8.77 5.13 -5.26
CA ASP A 59 7.70 4.41 -4.57
C ASP A 59 8.06 4.16 -3.11
N GLY A 60 7.11 3.62 -2.34
CA GLY A 60 7.33 3.34 -0.92
C GLY A 60 8.56 2.47 -0.65
N TYR A 61 8.91 1.54 -1.55
CA TYR A 61 10.12 0.72 -1.39
C TYR A 61 11.39 1.56 -1.57
N SER A 62 11.46 2.38 -2.62
CA SER A 62 12.61 3.25 -2.90
C SER A 62 12.81 4.27 -1.77
N LEU A 63 11.73 4.93 -1.33
CA LEU A 63 11.79 5.95 -0.28
C LEU A 63 12.19 5.36 1.08
N MET A 64 11.65 4.18 1.45
CA MET A 64 12.13 3.46 2.64
C MET A 64 13.58 3.01 2.47
N GLY A 65 13.99 2.63 1.26
CA GLY A 65 15.38 2.36 0.90
C GLY A 65 16.32 3.53 1.21
N ALA A 66 15.93 4.74 0.83
CA ALA A 66 16.68 5.96 1.14
C ALA A 66 16.71 6.27 2.64
N LEU A 67 15.55 6.20 3.32
CA LEU A 67 15.47 6.43 4.76
C LEU A 67 16.39 5.48 5.54
N LEU A 68 16.31 4.18 5.24
CA LEU A 68 17.12 3.16 5.90
C LEU A 68 18.62 3.27 5.57
N SER A 69 18.97 3.81 4.39
CA SER A 69 20.37 4.08 4.03
C SER A 69 20.99 5.23 4.83
N CYS A 70 20.16 6.10 5.43
CA CYS A 70 20.60 7.15 6.35
C CYS A 70 20.70 6.67 7.80
N LEU A 71 20.31 5.43 8.11
CA LEU A 71 20.39 4.86 9.44
C LEU A 71 21.69 4.06 9.60
N GLU A 72 22.19 4.09 10.83
CA GLU A 72 23.33 3.29 11.27
C GLU A 72 22.86 2.23 12.27
N ARG A 73 23.67 1.19 12.47
CA ARG A 73 23.35 0.19 13.48
C ARG A 73 23.56 0.76 14.88
N ALA A 74 22.60 0.51 15.76
CA ALA A 74 22.67 0.93 17.16
C ALA A 74 23.83 0.28 17.92
N ASP A 75 24.24 -0.94 17.53
CA ASP A 75 25.35 -1.66 18.18
C ASP A 75 26.72 -1.36 17.58
N ASN A 76 26.79 -0.94 16.30
CA ASN A 76 28.04 -0.49 15.67
C ASN A 76 27.78 0.53 14.54
N PRO A 77 27.97 1.83 14.81
CA PRO A 77 27.76 2.92 13.85
C PRO A 77 28.59 2.81 12.56
N PHE A 78 29.74 2.15 12.61
CA PHE A 78 30.62 1.99 11.43
C PHE A 78 30.15 0.91 10.46
N LEU A 79 29.12 0.15 10.82
CA LEU A 79 28.54 -0.88 9.96
C LEU A 79 27.24 -0.35 9.34
N PRO A 80 27.02 -0.60 8.03
CA PRO A 80 25.80 -0.18 7.38
C PRO A 80 24.59 -0.85 8.02
N PHE A 81 23.44 -0.19 7.93
CA PHE A 81 22.17 -0.79 8.30
C PHE A 81 21.96 -2.12 7.55
N THR A 82 21.62 -3.17 8.29
CA THR A 82 21.32 -4.49 7.75
C THR A 82 19.95 -4.95 8.24
N LEU A 83 19.18 -5.56 7.34
CA LEU A 83 17.96 -6.29 7.69
C LEU A 83 18.21 -7.78 7.52
N PRO A 84 17.55 -8.64 8.31
CA PRO A 84 17.63 -10.08 8.13
C PRO A 84 17.20 -10.43 6.70
N SER A 85 18.14 -10.98 5.93
CA SER A 85 17.84 -11.40 4.56
C SER A 85 17.04 -12.69 4.60
N SER A 86 15.90 -12.71 3.90
CA SER A 86 15.21 -13.96 3.67
C SER A 86 15.94 -14.69 2.54
N LYS A 87 16.41 -15.91 2.81
CA LYS A 87 16.98 -16.80 1.77
C LYS A 87 15.92 -17.29 0.77
N ILE A 88 14.65 -16.95 0.98
CA ILE A 88 13.55 -17.33 0.10
C ILE A 88 13.66 -16.47 -1.15
N ARG A 89 14.06 -17.09 -2.27
CA ARG A 89 14.00 -16.44 -3.58
C ARG A 89 12.56 -15.99 -3.82
N PRO A 90 12.31 -14.70 -4.08
CA PRO A 90 10.98 -14.25 -4.47
C PRO A 90 10.53 -15.05 -5.70
N LYS A 91 9.29 -15.53 -5.68
CA LYS A 91 8.67 -16.05 -6.90
C LYS A 91 8.50 -14.85 -7.82
N SER A 92 9.26 -14.82 -8.92
CA SER A 92 9.08 -13.81 -9.94
C SER A 92 7.61 -13.80 -10.38
N ILE A 93 6.95 -12.65 -10.20
CA ILE A 93 5.57 -12.39 -10.66
C ILE A 93 5.47 -12.60 -12.18
N PHE A 94 6.59 -12.48 -12.90
CA PHE A 94 6.71 -12.64 -14.34
C PHE A 94 7.17 -14.05 -14.78
N ASN A 95 7.15 -15.07 -13.91
CA ASN A 95 7.59 -16.41 -14.32
C ASN A 95 6.54 -17.16 -15.17
N THR A 96 6.39 -16.72 -16.42
CA THR A 96 5.52 -17.30 -17.45
C THR A 96 5.93 -18.73 -17.85
N LYS A 97 7.14 -19.18 -17.49
CA LYS A 97 7.65 -20.52 -17.84
C LYS A 97 6.90 -21.67 -17.16
N ALA A 98 6.22 -21.43 -16.04
CA ALA A 98 5.44 -22.47 -15.35
C ALA A 98 4.10 -22.80 -16.05
N PHE A 99 3.64 -21.94 -16.97
CA PHE A 99 2.35 -22.08 -17.64
C PHE A 99 2.37 -23.13 -18.77
N PHE A 100 3.51 -23.29 -19.44
CA PHE A 100 3.66 -24.19 -20.59
C PHE A 100 3.81 -25.69 -20.22
N LYS A 101 3.79 -26.05 -18.93
CA LYS A 101 4.09 -27.42 -18.46
C LYS A 101 2.95 -28.14 -17.73
N ARG A 102 1.70 -27.62 -17.73
CA ARG A 102 0.58 -28.24 -17.00
C ARG A 102 -0.66 -28.43 -17.88
N SER A 103 -1.41 -29.49 -17.62
CA SER A 103 -2.46 -30.05 -18.49
C SER A 103 -3.62 -29.08 -18.83
N PHE A 104 -4.19 -29.28 -20.01
CA PHE A 104 -5.01 -28.37 -20.82
C PHE A 104 -6.35 -27.85 -20.23
N PRO A 105 -7.09 -28.55 -19.33
CA PRO A 105 -8.40 -28.05 -18.87
C PRO A 105 -8.33 -26.90 -17.85
N SER A 106 -7.32 -26.90 -16.97
CA SER A 106 -7.17 -25.86 -15.93
C SER A 106 -6.60 -24.54 -16.47
N ILE A 107 -6.05 -24.55 -17.70
CA ILE A 107 -5.45 -23.36 -18.32
C ILE A 107 -6.53 -22.41 -18.82
N PHE A 108 -7.59 -22.91 -19.46
CA PHE A 108 -8.64 -22.05 -20.01
C PHE A 108 -9.37 -21.26 -18.94
N SER A 109 -9.75 -21.88 -17.82
CA SER A 109 -10.37 -21.16 -16.71
C SER A 109 -9.44 -20.08 -16.16
N LYS A 110 -8.16 -20.38 -15.95
CA LYS A 110 -7.18 -19.39 -15.44
C LYS A 110 -6.90 -18.26 -16.41
N VAL A 111 -6.89 -18.52 -17.72
CA VAL A 111 -6.74 -17.49 -18.76
C VAL A 111 -8.00 -16.63 -18.83
N PHE A 112 -9.18 -17.23 -18.76
CA PHE A 112 -10.44 -16.50 -18.73
C PHE A 112 -10.55 -15.63 -17.47
N ASP A 113 -10.28 -16.19 -16.29
CA ASP A 113 -10.26 -15.46 -15.02
C ASP A 113 -9.28 -14.28 -15.09
N THR A 114 -8.11 -14.48 -15.70
CA THR A 114 -7.11 -13.42 -15.91
C THR A 114 -7.63 -12.31 -16.83
N ILE A 115 -8.24 -12.66 -17.97
CA ILE A 115 -8.79 -11.67 -18.91
C ILE A 115 -9.97 -10.93 -18.26
N SER A 116 -10.82 -11.65 -17.55
CA SER A 116 -11.97 -11.08 -16.82
C SER A 116 -11.51 -10.14 -15.71
N ASP A 117 -10.54 -10.54 -14.89
CA ASP A 117 -9.98 -9.71 -13.82
C ASP A 117 -9.29 -8.47 -14.36
N PHE A 118 -8.49 -8.64 -15.41
CA PHE A 118 -7.78 -7.54 -16.03
C PHE A 118 -8.75 -6.58 -16.71
N GLY A 119 -9.72 -7.11 -17.47
CA GLY A 119 -10.78 -6.33 -18.11
C GLY A 119 -11.63 -5.58 -17.09
N TRP A 120 -12.04 -6.25 -16.01
CA TRP A 120 -12.74 -5.62 -14.89
C TRP A 120 -11.90 -4.53 -14.23
N SER A 121 -10.62 -4.79 -13.99
CA SER A 121 -9.70 -3.79 -13.41
C SER A 121 -9.56 -2.57 -14.32
N MET A 122 -9.44 -2.76 -15.64
CA MET A 122 -9.38 -1.66 -16.61
C MET A 122 -10.69 -0.87 -16.68
N LEU A 123 -11.83 -1.57 -16.68
CA LEU A 123 -13.15 -0.95 -16.63
C LEU A 123 -13.36 -0.16 -15.34
N LYS A 124 -12.95 -0.71 -14.18
CA LYS A 124 -13.02 -0.01 -12.89
C LYS A 124 -12.14 1.23 -12.84
N SER A 125 -10.93 1.18 -13.41
CA SER A 125 -10.03 2.34 -13.47
C SER A 125 -10.55 3.48 -14.36
N SER A 126 -11.44 3.22 -15.31
CA SER A 126 -11.78 4.20 -16.36
C SER A 126 -13.26 4.53 -16.50
N LEU A 127 -14.15 3.54 -16.42
CA LEU A 127 -15.55 3.67 -16.85
C LEU A 127 -16.57 3.26 -15.78
N VAL A 128 -16.20 2.44 -14.80
CA VAL A 128 -17.14 1.89 -13.82
C VAL A 128 -16.88 2.51 -12.46
N GLU A 129 -17.61 3.57 -12.16
CA GLU A 129 -17.56 4.21 -10.85
C GLU A 129 -18.11 3.29 -9.74
N ASP A 130 -17.62 3.49 -8.51
CA ASP A 130 -18.25 2.94 -7.31
C ASP A 130 -19.43 3.82 -6.89
N ASP A 131 -20.35 3.26 -6.12
CA ASP A 131 -21.47 3.99 -5.55
C ASP A 131 -20.98 5.19 -4.71
N VAL A 132 -21.81 6.22 -4.61
CA VAL A 132 -21.55 7.33 -3.70
C VAL A 132 -21.60 6.81 -2.26
N THR A 133 -20.48 6.96 -1.55
CA THR A 133 -20.30 6.42 -0.20
C THR A 133 -19.50 7.41 0.66
N PRO A 134 -19.57 7.31 2.00
CA PRO A 134 -18.83 8.19 2.91
C PRO A 134 -17.30 8.13 2.77
N ILE A 135 -16.76 7.12 2.09
CA ILE A 135 -15.33 6.96 1.80
C ILE A 135 -14.94 7.49 0.42
N ARG A 136 -15.93 7.82 -0.43
CA ARG A 136 -15.67 8.43 -1.73
C ARG A 136 -15.33 9.90 -1.49
N SER A 137 -14.16 10.33 -1.96
CA SER A 137 -13.82 11.75 -1.99
C SER A 137 -14.80 12.45 -2.93
N CYS A 138 -15.80 13.12 -2.37
CA CYS A 138 -16.73 13.94 -3.14
C CYS A 138 -16.07 15.30 -3.46
N GLU A 139 -16.30 15.79 -4.68
CA GLU A 139 -16.00 17.12 -5.23
C GLU A 139 -14.56 17.50 -5.68
N ASP A 140 -14.56 18.24 -6.80
CA ASP A 140 -13.43 18.80 -7.53
C ASP A 140 -12.80 20.03 -6.85
N ASP A 141 -13.43 20.53 -5.78
CA ASP A 141 -12.96 21.69 -5.04
C ASP A 141 -11.82 21.30 -4.07
N ILE A 142 -10.61 21.34 -4.61
CA ILE A 142 -9.33 21.17 -3.91
C ILE A 142 -9.27 22.02 -2.61
N LYS A 143 -9.99 23.15 -2.56
CA LYS A 143 -10.03 24.10 -1.44
C LYS A 143 -10.79 23.62 -0.20
N LEU A 144 -11.68 22.63 -0.32
CA LEU A 144 -12.50 22.12 0.79
C LEU A 144 -12.02 20.77 1.34
N ARG A 145 -10.96 20.20 0.77
CA ARG A 145 -10.40 18.93 1.25
C ARG A 145 -9.69 19.14 2.58
N LYS A 146 -10.32 18.64 3.65
CA LYS A 146 -9.67 18.48 4.95
C LYS A 146 -9.07 17.08 5.02
N ILE A 147 -7.76 16.99 5.20
CA ILE A 147 -7.09 15.72 5.52
C ILE A 147 -6.97 15.64 7.03
N ASN A 148 -7.49 14.57 7.63
CA ASN A 148 -7.20 14.20 9.01
C ASN A 148 -6.32 12.95 9.00
N ILE A 149 -5.27 12.94 9.81
CA ILE A 149 -4.38 11.80 9.96
C ILE A 149 -4.65 11.17 11.32
N SER A 150 -4.96 9.88 11.32
CA SER A 150 -5.12 9.09 12.55
C SER A 150 -4.26 7.84 12.48
N SER A 151 -3.74 7.41 13.62
CA SER A 151 -2.92 6.20 13.72
C SER A 151 -3.45 5.27 14.80
N VAL A 152 -3.30 3.97 14.56
CA VAL A 152 -3.66 2.91 15.50
C VAL A 152 -2.55 1.88 15.51
N SER A 153 -2.24 1.35 16.70
CA SER A 153 -1.17 0.38 16.90
C SER A 153 -1.75 -1.00 17.19
N PHE A 154 -1.29 -2.00 16.43
CA PHE A 154 -1.67 -3.40 16.63
C PHE A 154 -0.46 -4.22 17.08
N SER A 155 -0.68 -5.17 17.99
CA SER A 155 0.36 -6.13 18.38
C SER A 155 0.68 -7.07 17.22
N MET A 156 1.96 -7.11 16.84
CA MET A 156 2.44 -8.00 15.79
C MET A 156 2.29 -9.48 16.17
N ASP A 157 2.36 -9.81 17.46
CA ASP A 157 2.19 -11.19 17.92
C ASP A 157 0.75 -11.67 17.73
N ARG A 158 -0.24 -10.80 18.02
CA ARG A 158 -1.65 -11.10 17.74
C ARG A 158 -1.91 -11.28 16.23
N ILE A 159 -1.32 -10.42 15.39
CA ILE A 159 -1.43 -10.56 13.93
C ILE A 159 -0.83 -11.90 13.47
N LYS A 160 0.34 -12.28 14.00
CA LYS A 160 1.00 -13.56 13.68
C LYS A 160 0.20 -14.77 14.18
N GLU A 161 -0.47 -14.67 15.32
CA GLU A 161 -1.33 -15.71 15.85
C GLU A 161 -2.53 -15.96 14.94
N VAL A 162 -3.24 -14.89 14.56
CA VAL A 162 -4.38 -14.96 13.62
C VAL A 162 -3.93 -15.52 12.27
N LYS A 163 -2.82 -14.99 11.74
CA LYS A 163 -2.19 -15.49 10.51
C LYS A 163 -1.96 -17.01 10.57
N SER A 164 -1.35 -17.49 11.65
CA SER A 164 -0.99 -18.90 11.80
C SER A 164 -2.23 -19.80 11.92
N ARG A 165 -3.25 -19.36 12.68
CA ARG A 165 -4.50 -20.10 12.84
C ARG A 165 -5.32 -20.21 11.56
N LEU A 166 -5.29 -19.17 10.73
CA LEU A 166 -6.04 -19.12 9.47
C LEU A 166 -5.24 -19.66 8.27
N GLY A 167 -3.92 -19.86 8.42
CA GLY A 167 -3.06 -20.30 7.31
C GLY A 167 -2.86 -19.25 6.21
N VAL A 168 -3.01 -17.96 6.53
CA VAL A 168 -2.95 -16.84 5.58
C VAL A 168 -1.64 -16.04 5.72
N SER A 169 -1.47 -14.94 4.97
CA SER A 169 -0.33 -14.02 5.13
C SER A 169 -0.63 -12.87 6.10
N THR A 170 0.41 -12.20 6.62
CA THR A 170 0.24 -11.01 7.45
C THR A 170 -0.53 -9.90 6.71
N ASN A 171 -0.27 -9.73 5.41
CA ASN A 171 -0.93 -8.74 4.59
C ASN A 171 -2.42 -9.06 4.42
N ASP A 172 -2.79 -10.34 4.34
CA ASP A 172 -4.20 -10.75 4.23
C ASP A 172 -4.98 -10.39 5.51
N VAL A 173 -4.36 -10.61 6.68
CA VAL A 173 -4.95 -10.23 7.98
C VAL A 173 -5.15 -8.72 8.06
N ILE A 174 -4.13 -7.94 7.69
CA ILE A 174 -4.21 -6.47 7.73
C ILE A 174 -5.24 -5.95 6.72
N ALA A 175 -5.25 -6.47 5.49
CA ALA A 175 -6.22 -6.08 4.46
C ALA A 175 -7.65 -6.38 4.90
N GLY A 176 -7.91 -7.58 5.43
CA GLY A 176 -9.21 -7.95 5.98
C GLY A 176 -9.66 -7.04 7.12
N LEU A 177 -8.75 -6.69 8.03
CA LEU A 177 -9.03 -5.75 9.12
C LEU A 177 -9.38 -4.34 8.60
N ILE A 178 -8.64 -3.84 7.62
CA ILE A 178 -8.92 -2.54 6.98
C ILE A 178 -10.27 -2.57 6.28
N PHE A 179 -10.58 -3.63 5.51
CA PHE A 179 -11.87 -3.77 4.84
C PHE A 179 -13.04 -3.80 5.81
N PHE A 180 -12.88 -4.54 6.92
CA PHE A 180 -13.88 -4.57 7.97
C PHE A 180 -14.06 -3.20 8.63
N GLY A 181 -12.97 -2.52 8.98
CA GLY A 181 -13.00 -1.17 9.55
C GLY A 181 -13.69 -0.15 8.63
N ILE A 182 -13.40 -0.20 7.32
CA ILE A 182 -14.07 0.62 6.30
C ILE A 182 -15.58 0.35 6.31
N ARG A 183 -16.01 -0.91 6.37
CA ARG A 183 -17.44 -1.25 6.40
C ARG A 183 -18.14 -0.82 7.68
N LEU A 184 -17.49 -0.94 8.83
CA LEU A 184 -18.00 -0.40 10.09
C LEU A 184 -18.16 1.12 10.01
N TYR A 185 -17.16 1.82 9.47
CA TYR A 185 -17.23 3.27 9.28
C TYR A 185 -18.39 3.68 8.36
N MET A 186 -18.52 3.01 7.21
CA MET A 186 -19.63 3.25 6.28
C MET A 186 -20.98 3.02 6.97
N HIS A 187 -21.14 1.89 7.66
CA HIS A 187 -22.37 1.56 8.39
C HIS A 187 -22.72 2.61 9.46
N GLN A 188 -21.72 3.07 10.21
CA GLN A 188 -21.88 4.10 11.24
C GLN A 188 -22.30 5.46 10.65
N MET A 189 -21.75 5.83 9.49
CA MET A 189 -22.08 7.10 8.82
C MET A 189 -23.44 7.05 8.14
N ASN A 190 -23.76 5.92 7.50
CA ASN A 190 -25.07 5.66 6.91
C ASN A 190 -25.26 4.14 6.78
N GLN A 191 -26.26 3.60 7.47
CA GLN A 191 -26.51 2.16 7.52
C GLN A 191 -26.64 1.53 6.12
N ASP A 192 -27.28 2.22 5.18
CA ASP A 192 -27.46 1.69 3.82
C ASP A 192 -26.16 1.69 2.99
N SER A 193 -25.22 2.58 3.30
CA SER A 193 -23.93 2.64 2.60
C SER A 193 -23.06 1.39 2.82
N SER A 194 -23.31 0.64 3.90
CA SER A 194 -22.66 -0.66 4.16
C SER A 194 -22.93 -1.72 3.09
N LYS A 195 -23.98 -1.53 2.27
CA LYS A 195 -24.42 -2.40 1.17
C LYS A 195 -23.88 -1.94 -0.18
N ASN A 196 -23.34 -0.73 -0.25
CA ASN A 196 -22.87 -0.12 -1.48
C ASN A 196 -21.59 -0.79 -1.99
N GLN A 197 -21.41 -0.78 -3.29
CA GLN A 197 -20.21 -1.26 -3.95
C GLN A 197 -19.04 -0.32 -3.64
N SER A 198 -17.94 -0.92 -3.21
CA SER A 198 -16.71 -0.19 -2.88
C SER A 198 -15.51 -1.07 -3.22
N THR A 199 -14.51 -0.46 -3.82
CA THR A 199 -13.33 -1.12 -4.35
C THR A 199 -12.09 -0.53 -3.71
N ALA A 200 -11.27 -1.38 -3.11
CA ALA A 200 -9.96 -0.99 -2.60
C ALA A 200 -8.90 -1.15 -3.70
N LEU A 201 -7.96 -0.20 -3.75
CA LEU A 201 -6.77 -0.32 -4.58
C LEU A 201 -5.62 -0.88 -3.73
N VAL A 202 -5.22 -2.12 -3.99
CA VAL A 202 -4.14 -2.80 -3.26
C VAL A 202 -2.85 -2.73 -4.06
N LEU A 203 -1.84 -2.04 -3.53
CA LEU A 203 -0.55 -1.88 -4.18
C LEU A 203 0.36 -3.09 -3.94
N LEU A 204 1.13 -3.45 -4.97
CA LEU A 204 2.08 -4.54 -4.99
C LEU A 204 3.44 -4.04 -5.48
N ASN A 205 4.51 -4.47 -4.81
CA ASN A 205 5.86 -4.25 -5.31
C ASN A 205 6.15 -5.21 -6.47
N THR A 206 6.57 -4.68 -7.62
CA THR A 206 6.89 -5.50 -8.80
C THR A 206 8.35 -5.95 -8.85
N ARG A 207 9.19 -5.47 -7.92
CA ARG A 207 10.60 -5.86 -7.83
C ARG A 207 10.76 -7.34 -7.47
N ASN A 208 11.71 -8.00 -8.11
CA ASN A 208 12.08 -9.37 -7.81
C ASN A 208 13.15 -9.44 -6.70
N ILE A 209 12.80 -8.99 -5.49
CA ILE A 209 13.73 -8.86 -4.35
C ILE A 209 13.38 -9.79 -3.18
N GLY A 210 14.39 -10.44 -2.61
CA GLY A 210 14.26 -11.32 -1.44
C GLY A 210 14.46 -10.60 -0.10
N GLY A 211 14.74 -9.30 -0.14
CA GLY A 211 15.05 -8.50 1.04
C GLY A 211 15.35 -7.05 0.66
N TYR A 212 15.84 -6.32 1.67
CA TYR A 212 16.27 -4.93 1.53
C TYR A 212 17.42 -4.78 0.53
N LYS A 213 17.41 -3.67 -0.19
CA LYS A 213 18.50 -3.18 -1.04
C LYS A 213 18.75 -1.72 -0.71
N SER A 214 20.02 -1.38 -0.54
CA SER A 214 20.45 0.01 -0.34
C SER A 214 20.25 0.85 -1.61
N VAL A 215 20.25 2.17 -1.45
CA VAL A 215 20.20 3.11 -2.60
C VAL A 215 21.36 2.84 -3.56
N LYS A 216 22.56 2.57 -3.03
CA LYS A 216 23.75 2.27 -3.84
C LYS A 216 23.53 1.05 -4.73
N GLU A 217 22.92 0.00 -4.21
CA GLU A 217 22.60 -1.20 -4.99
C GLU A 217 21.51 -0.97 -6.03
N MET A 218 20.52 -0.13 -5.71
CA MET A 218 19.40 0.19 -6.62
C MET A 218 19.76 1.16 -7.76
N VAL A 219 20.83 1.94 -7.60
CA VAL A 219 21.31 2.88 -8.63
C VAL A 219 22.41 2.26 -9.49
N ASP A 220 23.10 1.23 -9.00
CA ASP A 220 24.17 0.56 -9.74
C ASP A 220 23.65 -0.14 -11.00
N ILE A 221 24.07 0.37 -12.16
CA ILE A 221 23.71 -0.12 -13.49
C ILE A 221 24.09 -1.59 -13.68
N LYS A 222 25.15 -2.07 -13.01
CA LYS A 222 25.58 -3.48 -13.10
C LYS A 222 24.56 -4.43 -12.46
N ASN A 223 23.81 -3.96 -11.46
CA ASN A 223 22.78 -4.75 -10.77
C ASN A 223 21.38 -4.58 -11.38
N ASN A 224 21.15 -3.56 -12.20
CA ASN A 224 19.82 -3.25 -12.76
C ASN A 224 19.21 -4.32 -13.69
N ASN A 225 19.99 -5.33 -14.10
CA ASN A 225 19.47 -6.47 -14.85
C ASN A 225 18.56 -7.39 -14.02
N ASP A 226 18.51 -7.24 -12.69
CA ASP A 226 17.70 -8.06 -11.81
C ASP A 226 16.29 -7.50 -11.51
N GLY A 227 15.95 -6.33 -12.09
CA GLY A 227 14.64 -5.70 -11.92
C GLY A 227 14.45 -5.04 -10.54
N SER A 228 15.52 -4.55 -9.91
CA SER A 228 15.46 -3.89 -8.59
C SER A 228 15.85 -2.41 -8.57
N ALA A 229 15.86 -1.76 -9.74
CA ALA A 229 16.30 -0.36 -9.88
C ALA A 229 15.52 0.64 -9.00
N TRP A 230 16.15 1.78 -8.73
CA TRP A 230 15.54 2.93 -8.06
C TRP A 230 14.34 3.50 -8.84
N GLY A 231 13.30 3.95 -8.13
CA GLY A 231 12.16 4.71 -8.67
C GLY A 231 10.83 3.98 -8.55
N ASN A 232 9.81 4.40 -9.31
CA ASN A 232 8.47 3.80 -9.23
C ASN A 232 8.42 2.42 -9.91
N GLN A 233 8.23 1.36 -9.12
CA GLN A 233 8.02 -0.03 -9.56
C GLN A 233 6.97 -0.71 -8.66
N PHE A 234 5.73 -0.33 -8.91
CA PHE A 234 4.57 -0.92 -8.28
C PHE A 234 3.53 -1.30 -9.34
N ALA A 235 2.64 -2.20 -8.95
CA ALA A 235 1.40 -2.48 -9.65
C ALA A 235 0.27 -2.34 -8.63
N PHE A 236 -0.97 -2.31 -9.10
CA PHE A 236 -2.12 -2.31 -8.23
C PHE A 236 -3.13 -3.37 -8.66
N LEU A 237 -3.93 -3.79 -7.68
CA LEU A 237 -5.07 -4.66 -7.86
C LEU A 237 -6.31 -3.95 -7.33
N HIS A 238 -7.36 -3.88 -8.15
CA HIS A 238 -8.68 -3.55 -7.66
C HIS A 238 -9.21 -4.74 -6.87
N VAL A 239 -9.59 -4.57 -5.62
CA VAL A 239 -10.15 -5.61 -4.75
C VAL A 239 -11.48 -5.13 -4.20
N SER A 240 -12.56 -5.83 -4.51
CA SER A 240 -13.88 -5.48 -4.00
C SER A 240 -13.92 -5.65 -2.48
N ILE A 241 -14.40 -4.65 -1.77
CA ILE A 241 -14.55 -4.69 -0.31
C ILE A 241 -15.82 -5.50 0.00
N PRO A 242 -15.76 -6.59 0.79
CA PRO A 242 -16.94 -7.39 1.14
C PRO A 242 -18.03 -6.55 1.80
N LYS A 243 -19.32 -6.78 1.47
CA LYS A 243 -20.45 -5.99 1.96
C LYS A 243 -20.93 -6.50 3.31
N LEU A 244 -21.29 -5.63 4.26
CA LEU A 244 -21.71 -6.08 5.61
C LEU A 244 -23.08 -6.78 5.63
N SER A 245 -23.89 -6.63 4.59
CA SER A 245 -25.26 -7.17 4.53
C SER A 245 -25.37 -8.68 4.40
N ASP A 246 -24.29 -9.36 4.02
CA ASP A 246 -24.30 -10.82 3.95
C ASP A 246 -24.06 -11.37 5.36
N LYS A 247 -24.93 -12.29 5.82
CA LYS A 247 -24.86 -12.92 7.14
C LYS A 247 -23.49 -13.54 7.41
N LYS A 248 -22.80 -13.96 6.35
CA LYS A 248 -21.42 -14.45 6.41
C LYS A 248 -20.48 -13.47 7.14
N TYR A 249 -20.65 -12.16 6.93
CA TYR A 249 -19.74 -11.13 7.43
C TYR A 249 -20.08 -10.60 8.83
N GLU A 250 -21.05 -11.21 9.52
CA GLU A 250 -21.21 -11.05 10.97
C GLU A 250 -19.96 -11.52 11.73
N ASN A 251 -19.23 -12.50 11.17
CA ASN A 251 -17.93 -12.93 11.65
C ASN A 251 -16.81 -12.09 10.99
N PRO A 252 -16.06 -11.26 11.74
CA PRO A 252 -14.98 -10.43 11.19
C PRO A 252 -13.86 -11.24 10.51
N ILE A 253 -13.70 -12.52 10.87
CA ILE A 253 -12.70 -13.41 10.27
C ILE A 253 -12.98 -13.64 8.79
N GLU A 254 -14.24 -13.58 8.35
CA GLU A 254 -14.60 -13.79 6.95
C GLU A 254 -14.05 -12.68 6.04
N PHE A 255 -13.85 -11.46 6.55
CA PHE A 255 -13.17 -10.41 5.80
C PHE A 255 -11.71 -10.76 5.50
N ILE A 256 -11.03 -11.46 6.41
CA ILE A 256 -9.65 -11.94 6.20
C ILE A 256 -9.65 -13.03 5.12
N TRP A 257 -10.61 -13.94 5.16
CA TRP A 257 -10.74 -15.00 4.16
C TRP A 257 -11.04 -14.45 2.76
N GLU A 258 -11.95 -13.50 2.63
CA GLU A 258 -12.24 -12.89 1.33
C GLU A 258 -11.05 -12.07 0.82
N ALA A 259 -10.38 -11.30 1.68
CA ALA A 259 -9.17 -10.60 1.29
C ALA A 259 -8.10 -11.58 0.79
N HIS A 260 -7.85 -12.65 1.54
CA HIS A 260 -6.91 -13.71 1.15
C HIS A 260 -7.28 -14.34 -0.19
N LYS A 261 -8.56 -14.69 -0.38
CA LYS A 261 -9.06 -15.34 -1.60
C LYS A 261 -8.91 -14.42 -2.81
N GLU A 262 -9.42 -13.19 -2.75
CA GLU A 262 -9.40 -12.25 -3.88
C GLU A 262 -7.98 -11.80 -4.22
N ILE A 263 -7.15 -11.48 -3.21
CA ILE A 263 -5.77 -11.06 -3.44
C ILE A 263 -4.95 -12.20 -4.05
N ASN A 264 -5.05 -13.43 -3.51
CA ASN A 264 -4.30 -14.55 -4.08
C ASN A 264 -4.79 -14.94 -5.47
N ARG A 265 -6.11 -14.88 -5.72
CA ARG A 265 -6.68 -15.12 -7.06
C ARG A 265 -6.08 -14.14 -8.07
N LYS A 266 -6.09 -12.84 -7.76
CA LYS A 266 -5.57 -11.78 -8.63
C LYS A 266 -4.05 -11.79 -8.76
N LYS A 267 -3.32 -12.11 -7.69
CA LYS A 267 -1.87 -12.27 -7.71
C LYS A 267 -1.42 -13.48 -8.55
N ASN A 268 -2.19 -14.55 -8.54
CA ASN A 268 -1.92 -15.75 -9.35
C ASN A 268 -2.41 -15.63 -10.80
N SER A 269 -3.20 -14.60 -11.12
CA SER A 269 -3.58 -14.23 -12.48
C SER A 269 -2.47 -13.42 -13.18
N LEU A 270 -2.46 -13.37 -14.52
CA LEU A 270 -1.54 -12.48 -15.24
C LEU A 270 -1.98 -11.00 -15.20
N ALA A 271 -3.04 -10.64 -14.45
CA ALA A 271 -3.46 -9.25 -14.33
C ALA A 271 -2.34 -8.37 -13.74
N THR A 272 -1.61 -8.88 -12.74
CA THR A 272 -0.49 -8.13 -12.11
C THR A 272 0.63 -7.78 -13.10
N PRO A 273 1.22 -8.73 -13.86
CA PRO A 273 2.24 -8.39 -14.85
C PRO A 273 1.70 -7.52 -16.00
N LEU A 274 0.45 -7.69 -16.42
CA LEU A 274 -0.18 -6.87 -17.46
C LEU A 274 -0.38 -5.41 -17.01
N THR A 275 -0.88 -5.18 -15.79
CA THR A 275 -0.98 -3.83 -15.21
C THR A 275 0.40 -3.18 -15.08
N GLY A 276 1.41 -3.92 -14.62
CA GLY A 276 2.80 -3.42 -14.57
C GLY A 276 3.37 -3.07 -15.94
N MET A 277 3.03 -3.82 -17.00
CA MET A 277 3.41 -3.48 -18.38
C MET A 277 2.74 -2.20 -18.86
N ILE A 278 1.45 -2.01 -18.58
CA ILE A 278 0.72 -0.79 -18.93
C ILE A 278 1.27 0.42 -18.20
N LEU A 279 1.49 0.33 -16.89
CA LEU A 279 2.09 1.42 -16.11
C LEU A 279 3.46 1.81 -16.66
N ASN A 280 4.28 0.84 -17.04
CA ASN A 280 5.56 1.11 -17.71
C ASN A 280 5.39 1.76 -19.09
N MET A 281 4.38 1.37 -19.86
CA MET A 281 4.09 1.99 -21.14
C MET A 281 3.61 3.44 -20.96
N VAL A 282 2.70 3.70 -20.02
CA VAL A 282 2.24 5.06 -19.66
C VAL A 282 3.41 5.92 -19.20
N LYS A 283 4.29 5.38 -18.33
CA LYS A 283 5.50 6.06 -17.89
C LYS A 283 6.44 6.43 -19.04
N LYS A 284 6.61 5.55 -20.03
CA LYS A 284 7.43 5.81 -21.21
C LYS A 284 6.80 6.85 -22.15
N LEU A 285 5.47 6.84 -22.31
CA LEU A 285 4.77 7.69 -23.26
C LEU A 285 4.39 9.07 -22.71
N ARG A 286 4.04 9.16 -21.42
CA ARG A 286 3.50 10.37 -20.77
C ARG A 286 4.40 10.93 -19.66
N GLY A 287 5.55 10.30 -19.43
CA GLY A 287 6.49 10.69 -18.40
C GLY A 287 6.23 10.07 -17.02
N PRO A 288 7.22 10.13 -16.12
CA PRO A 288 7.16 9.50 -14.80
C PRO A 288 6.12 10.11 -13.86
N GLU A 289 5.79 11.39 -14.02
CA GLU A 289 4.76 12.06 -13.21
C GLU A 289 3.38 11.47 -13.49
N VAL A 290 2.96 11.38 -14.76
CA VAL A 290 1.64 10.84 -15.13
C VAL A 290 1.49 9.37 -14.75
N GLY A 291 2.56 8.57 -14.89
CA GLY A 291 2.55 7.17 -14.43
C GLY A 291 2.52 7.00 -12.91
N SER A 292 2.71 8.08 -12.13
CA SER A 292 2.62 8.08 -10.67
C SER A 292 1.22 8.40 -10.15
N TYR A 293 0.35 8.96 -10.99
CA TYR A 293 -1.04 9.32 -10.67
C TYR A 293 -2.09 8.39 -11.34
N ALA A 294 -1.63 7.36 -12.08
CA ALA A 294 -2.47 6.45 -12.88
C ALA A 294 -2.85 5.17 -12.12
#